data_AF-A0AAD6UHX3-F1
#
_entry.id   AF-A0AAD6UHX3-F1
#
_cell.length_a   1.000
_cell.length_b   1.000
_cell.length_c   1.000
_cell.angle_alpha   90.00
_cell.angle_beta   90.00
_cell.angle_gamma   90.00
#
_symmetry.space_group_name_H-M   'P 1'
#
loop_
_entity.id
_entity.type
_entity.pdbx_description
1 polymer ?
#
loop_
_entity_poly.entity_id
_entity_poly.type
_entity_poly.pdbx_seq_one_letter_code
_entity_poly.pdbx_strand_id
1 'polypeptide(L)'
;MSSTHSTHRTREIAPEVKLETYHPPGTYETFGEGVDHPLREQAGVTPKEASVAFIESRLGASAVYDRGYATDIVTHAYVKQTHDGIPFANAVANVTFNKADKVVAFGSSFVSPSSIAPSTPTVSIEAAIATAEAALGGTHTGHPATLQYLTMPDGSAALVHVVQVQNDEKGTSYEAFVDAHANVLVSVTDFVAA
;
A
#
# COMPACT_ATOMS: atom_id res chain seq x y z
N MET A 1 20.65 -11.81 -2.64
CA MET A 1 19.97 -12.51 -3.74
C MET A 1 18.68 -11.77 -4.01
N SER A 2 18.47 -11.26 -5.23
CA SER A 2 17.22 -10.60 -5.63
C SER A 2 16.28 -11.67 -6.17
N SER A 3 15.23 -12.04 -5.44
CA SER A 3 14.15 -12.85 -6.01
C SER A 3 13.36 -11.96 -6.96
N THR A 4 13.34 -12.31 -8.25
CA THR A 4 12.53 -11.62 -9.25
C THR A 4 11.07 -12.01 -9.03
N HIS A 5 10.38 -11.28 -8.16
CA HIS A 5 8.94 -11.43 -7.99
C HIS A 5 8.21 -10.79 -9.17
N SER A 6 7.13 -11.42 -9.65
CA SER A 6 6.27 -10.82 -10.68
C SER A 6 5.67 -9.52 -10.13
N THR A 7 6.03 -8.39 -10.74
CA THR A 7 5.51 -7.06 -10.39
C THR A 7 4.17 -6.76 -11.06
N HIS A 8 3.76 -7.59 -12.03
CA HIS A 8 2.53 -7.43 -12.79
C HIS A 8 1.69 -8.72 -12.70
N ARG A 9 0.38 -8.54 -12.71
CA ARG A 9 -0.57 -9.65 -12.87
C ARG A 9 -1.80 -9.15 -13.64
N THR A 10 -2.07 -9.75 -14.79
CA THR A 10 -3.31 -9.49 -15.52
C THR A 10 -4.44 -10.31 -14.91
N ARG A 11 -5.59 -9.66 -14.70
CA ARG A 11 -6.82 -10.26 -14.22
C ARG A 11 -7.92 -10.03 -15.22
N GLU A 12 -8.57 -11.11 -15.64
CA GLU A 12 -9.80 -11.07 -16.41
C GLU A 12 -10.96 -11.16 -15.41
N ILE A 13 -11.61 -10.03 -15.14
CA ILE A 13 -12.70 -9.92 -14.16
C ILE A 13 -14.04 -10.22 -14.84
N ALA A 14 -14.17 -9.78 -16.09
CA ALA A 14 -15.26 -10.07 -16.99
C ALA A 14 -14.70 -10.16 -18.42
N PRO A 15 -15.43 -10.72 -19.41
CA PRO A 15 -14.94 -10.85 -20.78
C PRO A 15 -14.39 -9.55 -21.39
N GLU A 16 -14.90 -8.40 -20.94
CA GLU A 16 -14.50 -7.05 -21.41
C GLU A 16 -13.65 -6.28 -20.39
N VAL A 17 -13.42 -6.81 -19.18
CA VAL A 17 -12.66 -6.14 -18.11
C VAL A 17 -11.38 -6.92 -17.82
N LYS A 18 -10.29 -6.48 -18.47
CA LYS A 18 -8.92 -6.93 -18.20
C LYS A 18 -8.16 -5.83 -17.49
N LEU A 19 -7.72 -6.10 -16.27
CA LEU A 19 -6.96 -5.17 -15.44
C LEU A 19 -5.57 -5.71 -15.18
N GLU A 20 -4.58 -4.84 -15.24
CA GLU A 20 -3.23 -5.15 -14.81
C GLU A 20 -3.01 -4.60 -13.41
N THR A 21 -2.76 -5.50 -12.45
CA THR A 21 -2.42 -5.13 -11.08
C THR A 21 -0.92 -5.03 -10.96
N TYR A 22 -0.43 -3.90 -10.45
CA TYR A 22 1.00 -3.62 -10.31
C TYR A 22 1.43 -3.51 -8.85
N HIS A 23 2.54 -4.17 -8.53
CA HIS A 23 3.24 -4.06 -7.27
C HIS A 23 4.68 -3.61 -7.52
N PRO A 24 5.10 -2.47 -6.96
CA PRO A 24 6.47 -2.00 -7.10
C PRO A 24 7.50 -3.04 -6.64
N PRO A 25 8.66 -3.11 -7.29
CA PRO A 25 9.73 -4.01 -6.88
C PRO A 25 10.18 -3.68 -5.46
N GLY A 26 10.39 -4.71 -4.64
CA GLY A 26 10.81 -4.57 -3.26
C GLY A 26 12.29 -4.89 -3.05
N THR A 27 12.88 -4.28 -2.03
CA THR A 27 14.17 -4.68 -1.46
C THR A 27 13.98 -5.30 -0.07
N TYR A 28 14.96 -6.09 0.37
CA TYR A 28 14.99 -6.67 1.71
C TYR A 28 16.43 -6.76 2.21
N GLU A 29 16.66 -6.29 3.43
CA GLU A 29 17.95 -6.23 4.11
C GLU A 29 17.83 -6.85 5.52
N THR A 30 18.90 -7.49 5.97
CA THR A 30 19.03 -8.02 7.33
C THR A 30 20.34 -7.56 7.97
N PHE A 31 20.34 -7.41 9.29
CA PHE A 31 21.42 -6.76 10.04
C PHE A 31 22.02 -7.63 11.16
N GLY A 32 21.75 -8.94 11.16
CA GLY A 32 22.25 -9.85 12.20
C GLY A 32 21.77 -9.43 13.60
N GLU A 33 22.72 -9.06 14.47
CA GLU A 33 22.48 -8.55 15.83
C GLU A 33 21.70 -7.23 15.88
N GLY A 34 21.60 -6.53 14.74
CA GLY A 34 20.79 -5.35 14.55
C GLY A 34 21.56 -4.03 14.59
N VAL A 35 20.95 -3.01 13.99
CA VAL A 35 21.46 -1.63 13.93
C VAL A 35 20.55 -0.68 14.71
N ASP A 36 21.11 0.42 15.19
CA ASP A 36 20.33 1.44 15.89
C ASP A 36 19.43 2.23 14.92
N HIS A 37 18.22 2.55 15.37
CA HIS A 37 17.34 3.48 14.68
C HIS A 37 17.66 4.93 15.09
N PRO A 38 17.29 5.96 14.28
CA PRO A 38 17.68 7.35 14.53
C PRO A 38 17.25 7.93 15.87
N LEU A 39 16.22 7.36 16.48
CA LEU A 39 15.63 7.82 17.75
C LEU A 39 16.09 7.01 18.96
N ARG A 40 17.12 6.17 18.83
CA ARG A 40 17.54 5.22 19.87
C ARG A 40 17.88 5.87 21.21
N GLU A 41 18.51 7.03 21.17
CA GLU A 41 18.92 7.77 22.37
C GLU A 41 17.77 8.58 23.01
N GLN A 42 16.62 8.67 22.35
CA GLN A 42 15.47 9.42 22.85
C GLN A 42 14.61 8.55 23.78
N ALA A 43 14.39 9.04 25.00
CA ALA A 43 13.53 8.35 25.96
C ALA A 43 12.05 8.37 25.53
N GLY A 44 11.36 7.24 25.73
CA GLY A 44 9.90 7.12 25.52
C GLY A 44 9.47 6.92 24.07
N VAL A 45 10.41 6.72 23.14
CA VAL A 45 10.10 6.43 21.73
C VAL A 45 9.39 5.09 21.60
N THR A 46 8.28 5.10 20.88
CA THR A 46 7.52 3.88 20.56
C THR A 46 8.12 3.17 19.34
N PRO A 47 7.95 1.84 19.19
CA PRO A 47 8.36 1.13 17.98
C PRO A 47 7.71 1.70 16.70
N LYS A 48 6.53 2.30 16.82
CA LYS A 48 5.85 3.04 15.75
C LYS A 48 6.69 4.22 15.29
N GLU A 49 7.05 5.12 16.20
CA GLU A 49 7.85 6.31 15.89
C GLU A 49 9.25 5.92 15.41
N ALA A 50 9.89 4.94 16.06
CA ALA A 50 11.17 4.39 15.65
C ALA A 50 11.14 3.83 14.22
N SER A 51 10.06 3.11 13.85
CA SER A 51 9.92 2.53 12.51
C SER A 51 9.79 3.61 11.44
N VAL A 52 8.95 4.63 11.65
CA VAL A 52 8.80 5.75 10.71
C VAL A 52 10.13 6.47 10.55
N ALA A 53 10.78 6.86 11.66
CA ALA A 53 12.06 7.56 11.61
C ALA A 53 13.15 6.74 10.91
N PHE A 54 13.22 5.43 11.17
CA PHE A 54 14.17 4.55 10.48
C PHE A 54 13.93 4.53 8.97
N ILE A 55 12.68 4.36 8.53
CA ILE A 55 12.31 4.35 7.11
C ILE A 55 12.63 5.68 6.43
N GLU A 56 12.18 6.79 7.01
CA GLU A 56 12.39 8.12 6.45
C GLU A 56 13.89 8.45 6.34
N SER A 57 14.68 8.08 7.35
CA SER A 57 16.14 8.27 7.30
C SER A 57 16.84 7.43 6.23
N ARG A 58 16.33 6.22 5.96
CA ARG A 58 16.94 5.28 5.01
C ARG A 58 16.56 5.57 3.57
N LEU A 59 15.31 6.00 3.34
CA LEU A 59 14.72 6.13 2.01
C LEU A 59 14.54 7.58 1.56
N GLY A 60 14.60 8.55 2.49
CA GLY A 60 14.41 9.98 2.16
C GLY A 60 13.00 10.32 1.69
N ALA A 61 12.01 9.49 2.02
CA ALA A 61 10.61 9.68 1.63
C ALA A 61 9.71 9.64 2.87
N SER A 62 8.70 10.51 2.88
CA SER A 62 7.72 10.59 3.97
C SER A 62 6.96 9.28 4.15
N ALA A 63 6.74 8.91 5.41
CA ALA A 63 6.07 7.66 5.74
C ALA A 63 5.03 7.85 6.85
N VAL A 64 4.05 6.95 6.88
CA VAL A 64 3.09 6.83 7.97
C VAL A 64 3.02 5.39 8.44
N TYR A 65 2.99 5.19 9.74
CA TYR A 65 2.76 3.87 10.31
C TYR A 65 1.36 3.35 9.96
N ASP A 66 1.30 2.11 9.49
CA ASP A 66 0.06 1.44 9.12
C ASP A 66 -0.40 0.51 10.26
N ARG A 67 0.42 -0.49 10.57
CA ARG A 67 0.11 -1.52 11.56
C ARG A 67 1.37 -2.20 12.06
N GLY A 68 1.23 -3.03 13.07
CA GLY A 68 2.33 -3.79 13.62
C GLY A 68 1.90 -4.62 14.81
N TYR A 69 2.80 -5.48 15.25
CA TYR A 69 2.59 -6.33 16.41
C TYR A 69 3.91 -6.62 17.10
N ALA A 70 3.85 -6.85 18.40
CA ALA A 70 4.98 -7.28 19.20
C ALA A 70 4.76 -8.72 19.62
N THR A 71 5.85 -9.48 19.64
CA THR A 71 5.96 -10.81 20.24
C THR A 71 6.96 -10.73 21.37
N ASP A 72 7.15 -11.83 22.10
CA ASP A 72 8.17 -11.90 23.14
C ASP A 72 9.60 -11.71 22.60
N ILE A 73 9.83 -11.88 21.29
CA ILE A 73 11.18 -11.92 20.68
C ILE A 73 11.44 -10.74 19.75
N VAL A 74 10.44 -10.35 18.98
CA VAL A 74 10.55 -9.32 17.95
C VAL A 74 9.31 -8.43 17.90
N THR A 75 9.51 -7.20 17.46
CA THR A 75 8.43 -6.29 17.07
C THR A 75 8.47 -6.08 15.56
N HIS A 76 7.33 -6.28 14.91
CA HIS A 76 7.15 -5.98 13.49
C HIS A 76 6.31 -4.72 13.32
N ALA A 77 6.78 -3.81 12.48
CA ALA A 77 6.07 -2.61 12.08
C ALA A 77 5.94 -2.56 10.55
N TYR A 78 4.79 -2.13 10.07
CA TYR A 78 4.48 -1.88 8.67
C TYR A 78 4.16 -0.40 8.50
N VAL A 79 4.68 0.16 7.43
CA VAL A 79 4.73 1.60 7.17
C VAL A 79 4.37 1.81 5.70
N LYS A 80 3.59 2.85 5.40
CA LYS A 80 3.22 3.22 4.03
C LYS A 80 3.94 4.50 3.64
N GLN A 81 4.38 4.58 2.39
CA GLN A 81 4.84 5.83 1.80
C GLN A 81 3.68 6.82 1.76
N THR A 82 3.95 8.11 1.95
CA THR A 82 2.95 9.16 1.81
C THR A 82 3.40 10.29 0.88
N HIS A 83 2.42 10.96 0.29
CA HIS A 83 2.59 12.22 -0.41
C HIS A 83 1.40 13.12 -0.07
N ASP A 84 1.63 14.39 0.28
CA ASP A 84 0.58 15.31 0.76
C ASP A 84 -0.28 14.75 1.92
N GLY A 85 0.30 13.90 2.76
CA GLY A 85 -0.42 13.23 3.85
C GLY A 85 -1.33 12.06 3.42
N ILE A 86 -1.38 11.75 2.12
CA ILE A 86 -2.15 10.63 1.56
C ILE A 86 -1.23 9.41 1.39
N PRO A 87 -1.59 8.23 1.94
CA PRO A 87 -0.78 7.04 1.84
C PRO A 87 -0.87 6.38 0.46
N PHE A 88 0.21 5.73 0.06
CA PHE A 88 0.23 4.87 -1.12
C PHE A 88 -0.35 3.49 -0.77
N ALA A 89 -1.20 2.95 -1.66
CA ALA A 89 -1.81 1.64 -1.51
C ALA A 89 -0.80 0.49 -1.71
N ASN A 90 0.12 0.65 -2.68
CA ASN A 90 1.07 -0.40 -3.08
C ASN A 90 2.55 -0.07 -2.81
N ALA A 91 2.86 1.01 -2.08
CA ALA A 91 4.23 1.37 -1.68
C ALA A 91 4.38 1.27 -0.15
N VAL A 92 4.92 0.13 0.30
CA VAL A 92 4.95 -0.25 1.72
C VAL A 92 6.36 -0.60 2.17
N ALA A 93 6.59 -0.52 3.47
CA ALA A 93 7.81 -0.95 4.12
C ALA A 93 7.48 -1.77 5.36
N ASN A 94 8.41 -2.64 5.75
CA ASN A 94 8.38 -3.34 7.02
C ASN A 94 9.70 -3.15 7.77
N VAL A 95 9.63 -3.06 9.09
CA VAL A 95 10.79 -2.99 9.98
C VAL A 95 10.60 -4.02 11.08
N THR A 96 11.65 -4.80 11.36
CA THR A 96 11.67 -5.75 12.47
C THR A 96 12.70 -5.33 13.50
N PHE A 97 12.27 -5.21 14.75
CA PHE A 97 13.09 -4.88 15.90
C PHE A 97 13.30 -6.13 16.77
N ASN A 98 14.49 -6.29 17.34
CA ASN A 98 14.75 -7.29 18.38
C ASN A 98 14.42 -6.75 19.78
N LYS A 99 14.56 -7.58 20.82
CA LYS A 99 14.32 -7.19 22.23
C LYS A 99 15.23 -6.06 22.73
N ALA A 100 16.38 -5.84 22.09
CA ALA A 100 17.30 -4.76 22.43
C ALA A 100 16.92 -3.45 21.72
N ASP A 101 15.76 -3.40 21.07
CA ASP A 101 15.25 -2.23 20.33
C ASP A 101 16.21 -1.81 19.19
N LYS A 102 16.80 -2.82 18.54
CA LYS A 102 17.62 -2.67 17.33
C LYS A 102 16.91 -3.24 16.12
N VAL A 103 17.06 -2.58 14.98
CA VAL A 103 16.50 -3.03 13.71
C VAL A 103 17.33 -4.21 13.18
N VAL A 104 16.70 -5.37 13.05
CA VAL A 104 17.35 -6.61 12.56
C VAL A 104 17.01 -6.95 11.12
N ALA A 105 15.89 -6.42 10.61
CA ALA A 105 15.50 -6.58 9.22
C ALA A 105 14.61 -5.42 8.76
N PHE A 106 14.69 -5.13 7.46
CA PHE A 106 13.89 -4.10 6.81
C PHE A 106 13.62 -4.50 5.36
N GLY A 107 12.41 -4.26 4.87
CA GLY A 107 12.10 -4.34 3.46
C GLY A 107 11.22 -3.18 3.02
N SER A 108 11.32 -2.79 1.75
CA SER A 108 10.56 -1.68 1.19
C SER A 108 10.26 -1.85 -0.28
N SER A 109 9.07 -1.43 -0.68
CA SER A 109 8.63 -1.20 -2.05
C SER A 109 8.31 0.29 -2.30
N PHE A 110 8.90 1.19 -1.51
CA PHE A 110 8.76 2.64 -1.73
C PHE A 110 9.28 3.03 -3.10
N VAL A 111 8.65 4.04 -3.67
CA VAL A 111 8.88 4.48 -5.04
C VAL A 111 9.27 5.95 -5.09
N SER A 112 9.85 6.36 -6.21
CA SER A 112 10.03 7.76 -6.57
C SER A 112 9.30 7.99 -7.89
N PRO A 113 7.98 8.29 -7.85
CA PRO A 113 7.19 8.39 -9.06
C PRO A 113 7.72 9.49 -9.99
N SER A 114 7.65 9.25 -11.30
CA SER A 114 8.03 10.23 -12.33
C SER A 114 7.07 11.41 -12.39
N SER A 115 5.82 11.17 -12.00
CA SER A 115 4.75 12.15 -11.87
C SER A 115 3.75 11.69 -10.82
N ILE A 116 3.10 12.64 -10.14
CA ILE A 116 2.10 12.37 -9.11
C ILE A 116 0.87 13.22 -9.40
N ALA A 117 -0.32 12.60 -9.38
CA ALA A 117 -1.59 13.30 -9.56
C ALA A 117 -1.88 14.29 -8.41
N PRO A 118 -2.63 15.37 -8.65
CA PRO A 118 -3.06 16.29 -7.60
C PRO A 118 -3.77 15.56 -6.44
N SER A 119 -3.52 15.97 -5.20
CA SER A 119 -4.09 15.34 -4.00
C SER A 119 -5.57 15.66 -3.74
N THR A 120 -6.15 16.59 -4.51
CA THR A 120 -7.57 16.96 -4.41
C THR A 120 -8.38 16.25 -5.50
N PRO A 121 -9.26 15.30 -5.16
CA PRO A 121 -10.03 14.55 -6.15
C PRO A 121 -11.03 15.45 -6.86
N THR A 122 -11.22 15.23 -8.17
CA THR A 122 -12.28 15.89 -8.96
C THR A 122 -13.52 15.01 -9.14
N VAL A 123 -13.38 13.72 -8.85
CA VAL A 123 -14.47 12.72 -8.86
C VAL A 123 -14.99 12.53 -7.43
N SER A 124 -16.31 12.60 -7.26
CA SER A 124 -16.98 12.29 -6.00
C SER A 124 -16.89 10.81 -5.64
N ILE A 125 -16.90 10.48 -4.35
CA ILE A 125 -16.84 9.08 -3.91
C ILE A 125 -18.04 8.26 -4.39
N GLU A 126 -19.24 8.86 -4.49
CA GLU A 126 -20.45 8.19 -4.97
C GLU A 126 -20.32 7.75 -6.43
N ALA A 127 -19.71 8.60 -7.26
CA ALA A 127 -19.43 8.28 -8.66
C ALA A 127 -18.38 7.17 -8.79
N ALA A 128 -17.35 7.18 -7.94
CA ALA A 128 -16.34 6.13 -7.92
C ALA A 128 -16.91 4.78 -7.47
N ILE A 129 -17.78 4.78 -6.46
CA ILE A 129 -18.52 3.58 -6.04
C ILE A 129 -19.37 3.03 -7.20
N ALA A 130 -20.15 3.88 -7.87
CA ALA A 130 -20.97 3.46 -9.00
C ALA A 130 -20.14 2.87 -10.15
N THR A 131 -18.98 3.47 -10.44
CA THR A 131 -18.02 2.93 -11.42
C THR A 131 -17.51 1.55 -11.00
N ALA A 132 -17.11 1.37 -9.74
CA ALA A 132 -16.60 0.10 -9.24
C ALA A 132 -17.67 -1.01 -9.27
N GLU A 133 -18.89 -0.70 -8.82
CA GLU A 133 -20.03 -1.64 -8.86
C GLU A 133 -20.37 -2.06 -10.29
N ALA A 134 -20.43 -1.10 -11.22
CA ALA A 134 -20.70 -1.36 -12.63
C ALA A 134 -19.60 -2.22 -13.29
N ALA A 135 -18.33 -1.93 -13.01
CA ALA A 135 -17.20 -2.64 -13.60
C ALA A 135 -17.03 -4.06 -13.04
N LEU A 136 -17.34 -4.27 -11.76
CA LEU A 136 -17.11 -5.54 -11.06
C LEU A 136 -18.37 -6.39 -10.95
N GLY A 137 -19.54 -5.83 -11.29
CA GLY A 137 -20.84 -6.49 -11.21
C GLY A 137 -21.18 -6.92 -9.80
N GLY A 138 -20.88 -6.10 -8.79
CA GLY A 138 -21.17 -6.35 -7.37
C GLY A 138 -21.66 -5.07 -6.69
N THR A 139 -21.81 -5.13 -5.37
CA THR A 139 -22.30 -4.02 -4.54
C THR A 139 -21.23 -3.59 -3.54
N HIS A 140 -21.15 -2.30 -3.26
CA HIS A 140 -20.30 -1.75 -2.21
C HIS A 140 -20.63 -2.39 -0.85
N THR A 141 -19.60 -2.82 -0.12
CA THR A 141 -19.77 -3.57 1.14
C THR A 141 -20.17 -2.68 2.33
N GLY A 142 -20.18 -1.36 2.16
CA GLY A 142 -20.36 -0.40 3.24
C GLY A 142 -19.09 -0.13 4.06
N HIS A 143 -17.98 -0.80 3.75
CA HIS A 143 -16.68 -0.46 4.31
C HIS A 143 -16.32 0.98 3.92
N PRO A 144 -15.80 1.83 4.84
CA PRO A 144 -15.41 3.19 4.48
C PRO A 144 -14.44 3.22 3.30
N ALA A 145 -14.81 3.97 2.27
CA ALA A 145 -13.90 4.24 1.17
C ALA A 145 -12.80 5.22 1.60
N THR A 146 -11.62 5.07 1.01
CA THR A 146 -10.46 5.90 1.35
C THR A 146 -9.83 6.49 0.10
N LEU A 147 -9.12 7.60 0.26
CA LEU A 147 -8.32 8.21 -0.79
C LEU A 147 -6.86 7.75 -0.61
N GLN A 148 -6.26 7.20 -1.65
CA GLN A 148 -4.87 6.71 -1.62
C GLN A 148 -4.16 7.05 -2.92
N TYR A 149 -2.83 7.05 -2.91
CA TYR A 149 -2.04 7.03 -4.13
C TYR A 149 -1.80 5.59 -4.59
N LEU A 150 -1.83 5.34 -5.89
CA LEU A 150 -1.49 4.06 -6.48
C LEU A 150 -0.36 4.26 -7.48
N THR A 151 0.77 3.59 -7.26
CA THR A 151 1.86 3.57 -8.25
C THR A 151 1.42 2.74 -9.45
N MET A 152 1.62 3.28 -10.64
CA MET A 152 1.25 2.67 -11.92
C MET A 152 2.47 2.03 -12.60
N PRO A 153 2.28 1.08 -13.54
CA PRO A 153 3.37 0.43 -14.29
C PRO A 153 4.31 1.39 -15.04
N ASP A 154 3.78 2.53 -15.47
CA ASP A 154 4.54 3.57 -16.19
C ASP A 154 5.41 4.44 -15.27
N GLY A 155 5.40 4.17 -13.96
CA GLY A 155 6.14 4.90 -12.94
C GLY A 155 5.44 6.17 -12.45
N SER A 156 4.24 6.48 -12.91
CA SER A 156 3.41 7.55 -12.35
C SER A 156 2.70 7.09 -11.05
N ALA A 157 2.11 8.05 -10.33
CA ALA A 157 1.21 7.79 -9.22
C ALA A 157 -0.15 8.45 -9.45
N ALA A 158 -1.20 7.62 -9.52
CA ALA A 158 -2.58 8.07 -9.64
C ALA A 158 -3.19 8.28 -8.25
N LEU A 159 -4.01 9.32 -8.08
CA LEU A 159 -4.88 9.46 -6.93
C LEU A 159 -6.11 8.56 -7.16
N VAL A 160 -6.44 7.69 -6.21
CA VAL A 160 -7.52 6.72 -6.36
C VAL A 160 -8.47 6.72 -5.16
N HIS A 161 -9.76 6.55 -5.45
CA HIS A 161 -10.75 6.10 -4.47
C HIS A 161 -10.63 4.59 -4.32
N VAL A 162 -10.45 4.14 -3.08
CA VAL A 162 -10.35 2.73 -2.72
C VAL A 162 -11.69 2.28 -2.14
N VAL A 163 -12.35 1.35 -2.82
CA VAL A 163 -13.74 0.93 -2.56
C VAL A 163 -13.80 -0.59 -2.50
N GLN A 164 -14.53 -1.16 -1.53
CA GLN A 164 -14.71 -2.62 -1.48
C GLN A 164 -16.05 -3.03 -2.11
N VAL A 165 -16.00 -3.90 -3.11
CA VAL A 165 -17.17 -4.38 -3.86
C VAL A 165 -17.23 -5.90 -3.78
N GLN A 166 -18.42 -6.43 -3.50
CA GLN A 166 -18.66 -7.86 -3.34
C GLN A 166 -19.87 -8.31 -4.16
N ASN A 167 -19.79 -9.52 -4.71
CA ASN A 167 -20.93 -10.22 -5.29
C ASN A 167 -21.02 -11.61 -4.66
N ASP A 168 -22.02 -11.81 -3.82
CA ASP A 168 -22.24 -13.08 -3.10
C ASP A 168 -22.65 -14.23 -4.03
N GLU A 169 -23.44 -13.93 -5.08
CA GLU A 169 -23.90 -14.94 -6.04
C GLU A 169 -22.74 -15.54 -6.85
N LYS A 170 -21.76 -14.70 -7.18
CA LYS A 170 -20.55 -15.08 -7.92
C LYS A 170 -19.39 -15.45 -7.01
N GLY A 171 -19.52 -15.27 -5.70
CA GLY A 171 -18.47 -15.50 -4.72
C GLY A 171 -17.24 -14.63 -4.96
N THR A 172 -17.41 -13.39 -5.44
CA THR A 172 -16.29 -12.46 -5.70
C THR A 172 -16.25 -11.34 -4.66
N SER A 173 -15.04 -10.93 -4.27
CA SER A 173 -14.81 -9.82 -3.35
C SER A 173 -13.54 -9.09 -3.74
N TYR A 174 -13.66 -7.79 -4.02
CA TYR A 174 -12.58 -6.96 -4.54
C TYR A 174 -12.43 -5.68 -3.72
N GLU A 175 -11.19 -5.23 -3.58
CA GLU A 175 -10.87 -3.83 -3.33
C GLU A 175 -10.53 -3.17 -4.67
N ALA A 176 -11.39 -2.25 -5.09
CA ALA A 176 -11.33 -1.53 -6.34
C ALA A 176 -10.56 -0.23 -6.17
N PHE A 177 -9.68 0.08 -7.11
CA PHE A 177 -8.96 1.35 -7.18
C PHE A 177 -9.47 2.14 -8.38
N VAL A 178 -10.29 3.16 -8.13
CA VAL A 178 -10.89 4.01 -9.16
C VAL A 178 -10.15 5.34 -9.21
N ASP A 179 -9.66 5.73 -10.38
CA ASP A 179 -8.95 7.00 -10.58
C ASP A 179 -9.85 8.18 -10.17
N ALA A 180 -9.34 8.99 -9.23
CA ALA A 180 -10.08 10.08 -8.60
C ALA A 180 -10.21 11.34 -9.48
N HIS A 181 -9.71 11.29 -10.71
CA HIS A 181 -9.83 12.34 -11.72
C HIS A 181 -10.51 11.87 -13.00
N ALA A 182 -10.20 10.67 -13.48
CA ALA A 182 -10.76 10.09 -14.70
C ALA A 182 -12.04 9.28 -14.47
N ASN A 183 -12.33 8.89 -13.23
CA ASN A 183 -13.44 8.01 -12.84
C ASN A 183 -13.43 6.66 -13.58
N VAL A 184 -12.25 6.04 -13.69
CA VAL A 184 -12.06 4.74 -14.33
C VAL A 184 -11.43 3.77 -13.33
N LEU A 185 -11.89 2.52 -13.33
CA LEU A 185 -11.26 1.45 -12.55
C LEU A 185 -9.86 1.15 -13.14
N VAL A 186 -8.82 1.39 -12.35
CA VAL A 186 -7.42 1.26 -12.80
C VAL A 186 -6.70 0.05 -12.23
N SER A 187 -7.17 -0.51 -11.11
CA SER A 187 -6.61 -1.71 -10.50
C SER A 187 -7.63 -2.37 -9.56
N VAL A 188 -7.34 -3.61 -9.15
CA VAL A 188 -8.09 -4.33 -8.12
C VAL A 188 -7.16 -5.17 -7.24
N THR A 189 -7.50 -5.31 -5.97
CA THR A 189 -7.05 -6.43 -5.13
C THR A 189 -8.20 -7.42 -5.02
N ASP A 190 -7.92 -8.69 -5.24
CA ASP A 190 -8.90 -9.78 -5.09
C ASP A 190 -8.73 -10.40 -3.71
N PHE A 191 -9.79 -10.35 -2.90
CA PHE A 191 -9.78 -10.89 -1.54
C PHE A 191 -10.12 -12.38 -1.50
N VAL A 192 -10.57 -12.96 -2.61
CA VAL A 192 -10.83 -14.39 -2.69
C VAL A 192 -9.56 -15.09 -3.14
N ALA A 193 -9.02 -15.95 -2.28
CA ALA A 193 -7.93 -16.84 -2.67
C ALA A 193 -8.47 -17.90 -3.65
N ALA A 194 -7.80 -18.05 -4.79
CA ALA A 194 -8.04 -19.14 -5.73
C ALA A 194 -7.38 -20.44 -5.26
#